data_AF-A0A9E3BK37-F1
#
_entry.id   AF-A0A9E3BK37-F1
#
_cell.length_a   1.000
_cell.length_b   1.000
_cell.length_c   1.000
_cell.angle_alpha   90.00
_cell.angle_beta   90.00
_cell.angle_gamma   90.00
#
_symmetry.space_group_name_H-M   'P 1'
#
loop_
_entity.id
_entity.type
_entity.pdbx_description
1 polymer ?
#
loop_
_entity_poly.entity_id
_entity_poly.type
_entity_poly.pdbx_seq_one_letter_code
_entity_poly.pdbx_strand_id
1 'polypeptide(L)' 'KRADVNVIDMTALTLHAPRMAYDLPAGGSRLVQGASGYSATIVNGVVTRRDGEDTGARPGRLVRGAR' A
#
# COMPACT_ATOMS: atom_id res chain seq x y z
N LYS A 1 -6.40 -15.01 -15.15
CA LYS A 1 -6.18 -14.83 -13.69
C LYS A 1 -5.53 -13.46 -13.46
N ARG A 2 -5.79 -12.81 -12.32
CA ARG A 2 -5.13 -11.54 -11.95
C ARG A 2 -3.76 -11.80 -11.30
N ALA A 3 -2.85 -10.86 -11.48
CA ALA A 3 -1.51 -10.89 -10.91
C ALA A 3 -1.41 -9.81 -9.81
N ASP A 4 -2.27 -9.94 -8.80
CA ASP A 4 -2.36 -9.04 -7.65
C ASP A 4 -1.75 -9.78 -6.44
N VAL A 5 -0.62 -9.29 -5.93
CA VAL A 5 0.20 -10.03 -4.93
C VAL A 5 0.84 -9.04 -3.95
N ASN A 6 0.94 -9.43 -2.68
CA ASN A 6 1.84 -8.80 -1.72
C ASN A 6 2.99 -9.75 -1.40
N VAL A 7 4.22 -9.23 -1.37
CA VAL A 7 5.42 -9.94 -0.92
C VAL A 7 5.84 -9.33 0.41
N ILE A 8 5.82 -10.15 1.46
CA ILE A 8 6.04 -9.72 2.84
C ILE A 8 7.24 -10.50 3.40
N ASP A 9 8.24 -9.77 3.86
CA ASP A 9 9.31 -10.28 4.70
C ASP A 9 8.76 -10.39 6.13
N MET A 10 8.45 -11.62 6.53
CA MET A 10 7.85 -11.92 7.83
C MET A 10 8.82 -11.70 9.00
N THR A 11 10.13 -11.72 8.75
CA THR A 11 11.14 -11.47 9.79
C THR A 11 11.32 -9.97 10.01
N ALA A 12 11.24 -9.16 8.96
CA ALA A 12 11.33 -7.71 9.04
C ALA A 12 9.97 -7.00 9.26
N LEU A 13 8.86 -7.75 9.32
CA LEU A 13 7.52 -7.18 9.49
C LEU A 13 7.41 -6.51 10.86
N THR A 14 7.26 -5.19 10.86
CA THR A 14 7.20 -4.38 12.09
C THR A 14 6.27 -3.19 11.89
N LEU A 15 5.42 -2.95 12.89
CA LEU A 15 4.60 -1.74 12.97
C LEU A 15 5.40 -0.62 13.66
N HIS A 16 5.36 0.57 13.08
CA HIS A 16 6.02 1.75 13.65
C HIS A 16 5.11 2.44 14.66
N ALA A 17 5.67 3.34 15.47
CA ALA A 17 4.86 4.19 16.34
C ALA A 17 3.88 5.04 15.51
N PRO A 18 2.62 5.17 15.95
CA PRO A 18 1.65 6.01 15.25
C PRO A 18 2.01 7.50 15.40
N ARG A 19 1.73 8.30 14.36
CA ARG A 19 1.91 9.76 14.37
C ARG A 19 0.62 10.46 13.98
N MET A 20 0.39 11.66 14.52
CA MET A 20 -0.68 12.52 14.05
C MET A 20 -0.28 13.17 12.71
N ALA A 21 -1.17 13.15 11.73
CA ALA A 21 -1.06 13.87 10.46
C ALA A 21 -2.20 14.89 10.36
N TYR A 22 -1.90 16.09 9.88
CA TYR A 22 -2.85 17.20 9.74
C TYR A 22 -3.06 17.54 8.26
N ASP A 23 -3.38 16.52 7.47
CA ASP A 23 -3.40 16.55 6.00
C ASP A 23 -4.79 16.28 5.39
N LEU A 24 -5.84 16.26 6.22
CA LEU A 24 -7.20 16.03 5.72
C LEU A 24 -7.82 17.30 5.12
N PRO A 25 -8.58 17.17 4.02
CA PRO A 25 -9.45 18.23 3.55
C PRO A 25 -10.38 18.70 4.68
N ALA A 26 -10.56 20.01 4.83
CA ALA A 26 -11.27 20.68 5.93
C ALA A 26 -10.57 20.75 7.30
N GLY A 27 -9.25 20.51 7.36
CA GLY A 27 -8.44 20.82 8.55
C GLY A 27 -8.51 19.77 9.67
N GLY A 28 -9.08 18.60 9.39
CA GLY A 28 -9.06 17.47 10.31
C GLY A 28 -7.66 16.84 10.46
N SER A 29 -7.50 16.05 11.51
CA SER A 29 -6.29 15.25 11.75
C SER A 29 -6.58 13.75 11.72
N ARG A 30 -5.58 12.95 11.33
CA ARG A 30 -5.66 11.49 11.35
C ARG A 30 -4.43 10.87 12.00
N LEU A 31 -4.63 9.75 12.68
CA LEU A 31 -3.54 8.92 13.17
C LEU A 31 -3.03 8.04 12.03
N VAL A 32 -1.74 8.13 11.70
CA VAL A 32 -1.10 7.34 10.65
C VAL A 32 -0.05 6.44 11.28
N GLN A 33 -0.12 5.15 10.98
CA GLN A 33 0.85 4.17 11.42
C GLN A 33 1.52 3.52 10.21
N GLY A 34 2.83 3.71 10.10
CA GLY A 34 3.63 3.04 9.08
C GLY A 34 3.96 1.60 9.46
N ALA A 35 4.43 0.84 8.48
CA ALA A 35 4.97 -0.50 8.69
C ALA A 35 6.18 -0.75 7.76
N SER A 36 7.12 -1.57 8.23
CA SER A 36 8.21 -2.16 7.43
C SER A 36 7.93 -3.65 7.19
N GLY A 37 8.67 -4.26 6.26
CA GLY A 37 8.53 -5.69 5.90
C GLY A 37 7.66 -5.95 4.67
N TYR A 38 6.97 -4.94 4.13
CA TYR A 38 6.35 -5.03 2.80
C TYR A 38 7.40 -4.80 1.71
N SER A 39 7.92 -5.88 1.13
CA SER A 39 8.92 -5.77 0.06
C SER A 39 8.30 -5.33 -1.26
N ALA A 40 7.13 -5.85 -1.61
CA ALA A 40 6.44 -5.42 -2.82
C ALA A 40 4.92 -5.52 -2.71
N THR A 41 4.22 -4.54 -3.28
CA THR A 41 2.80 -4.64 -3.62
C THR A 41 2.69 -4.58 -5.14
N ILE A 42 1.98 -5.56 -5.71
CA ILE A 42 1.87 -5.78 -7.14
C ILE A 42 0.39 -5.77 -7.52
N VAL A 43 0.04 -5.02 -8.54
CA VAL A 43 -1.32 -4.96 -9.11
C VAL A 43 -1.22 -5.13 -10.62
N ASN A 44 -1.98 -6.06 -11.18
CA ASN A 44 -1.93 -6.45 -12.60
C ASN A 44 -0.49 -6.73 -13.09
N GLY A 45 0.35 -7.33 -12.25
CA GLY A 45 1.74 -7.66 -12.58
C GLY A 45 2.72 -6.48 -12.50
N VAL A 46 2.26 -5.28 -12.12
CA VAL A 46 3.11 -4.08 -11.98
C VAL A 46 3.33 -3.76 -10.51
N VAL A 47 4.58 -3.51 -10.12
CA VAL A 47 4.95 -3.10 -8.77
C VAL A 47 4.45 -1.67 -8.51
N THR A 48 3.48 -1.52 -7.62
CA THR A 48 2.94 -0.21 -7.20
C THR A 48 3.64 0.31 -5.95
N ARG A 49 4.25 -0.58 -5.18
CA ARG A 49 4.98 -0.24 -3.96
C ARG A 49 6.22 -1.12 -3.83
N ARG A 50 7.36 -0.53 -3.52
CA ARG A 50 8.62 -1.24 -3.32
C ARG A 50 9.25 -0.83 -2.00
N ASP A 51 9.50 -1.80 -1.14
CA ASP A 51 10.13 -1.61 0.18
C ASP A 51 9.44 -0.50 1.00
N GLY A 52 8.11 -0.45 0.93
CA GLY A 52 7.29 0.55 1.62
C GLY A 52 7.09 1.88 0.89
N GLU A 53 7.71 2.11 -0.26
CA GLU A 53 7.62 3.36 -1.02
C GLU A 53 6.70 3.26 -2.24
N ASP A 54 5.92 4.32 -2.52
CA ASP A 54 5.05 4.40 -3.70
C ASP A 54 5.88 4.59 -4.98
N THR A 55 5.64 3.77 -6.00
CA THR A 55 6.33 3.88 -7.29
C THR A 55 5.67 4.88 -8.23
N GLY A 56 4.47 5.37 -7.89
CA GLY A 56 3.65 6.20 -8.78
C GLY A 56 2.89 5.42 -9.85
N ALA A 57 3.14 4.11 -9.99
CA ALA A 57 2.42 3.28 -10.95
C ALA A 57 0.93 3.18 -10.57
N ARG A 58 0.04 3.33 -11.55
CA ARG A 58 -1.43 3.21 -11.40
C ARG A 58 -2.03 2.19 -12.38
N PRO A 59 -1.67 0.89 -12.27
CA PRO A 59 -2.11 -0.17 -13.20
C PRO A 59 -3.56 -0.64 -12.96
N GLY A 60 -4.23 -0.10 -11.93
CA GLY A 60 -5.59 -0.45 -11.57
C GLY A 60 -6.58 -0.21 -12.70
N ARG A 61 -7.58 -1.10 -12.81
CA ARG A 61 -8.68 -1.01 -13.78
C ARG A 61 -9.97 -1.41 -13.08
N LEU A 62 -11.08 -0.86 -13.56
CA LEU A 62 -12.41 -1.23 -13.09
C LEU A 62 -12.62 -2.74 -13.20
N VAL A 63 -12.94 -3.37 -12.08
CA VAL A 63 -13.36 -4.78 -12.03
C VAL A 63 -14.86 -4.82 -12.21
N ARG A 64 -15.34 -5.52 -13.23
CA ARG A 64 -16.77 -5.84 -13.36
C ARG A 64 -16.96 -7.29 -12.94
N GLY A 65 -18.04 -7.56 -12.22
CA GLY A 65 -18.40 -8.93 -11.83
C GLY A 65 -18.58 -9.84 -13.05
N ALA A 66 -18.57 -11.15 -12.82
CA ALA A 66 -19.03 -12.08 -13.85
C ALA A 66 -20.45 -11.70 -14.27
N ARG A 67 -20.73 -11.82 -15.56
CA ARG A 67 -22.11 -11.70 -16.05
C ARG A 67 -22.95 -12.84 -15.52
#